data_AF-A0AA89CLW4-F1
#
_entry.id   AF-A0AA89CLW4-F1
#
_cell.length_a   1.000
_cell.length_b   1.000
_cell.length_c   1.000
_cell.angle_alpha   90.00
_cell.angle_beta   90.00
_cell.angle_gamma   90.00
#
_symmetry.space_group_name_H-M   'P 1'
#
loop_
_entity.id
_entity.type
_entity.pdbx_description
1 polymer ?
#
loop_
_entity_poly.entity_id
_entity_poly.type
_entity_poly.pdbx_seq_one_letter_code
_entity_poly.pdbx_strand_id
1 'polypeptide(L)'
;MEIQSINIKKLAKYSVEEVFRTNTDAPGFVLLDFGKSLSSYKLREIMVSLKKELSSFTISEYNKKLSYHWLVRFDQQEDTPFHLDNAAEESFLMLGYEPSEIRSELYIADYHKFATNNEFAPTDYLRNFTPVYKEDESLLRPFSTKIASFYKDTYKIVLINNSKPKPVANTLGVFHKAKIVSKDLKKSRIVNSMIINMLPANKIIDNEPDEEEFLKTALISK
;
A
#
# COMPACT_ATOMS: atom_id res chain seq x y z
N MET A 1 -13.45 -3.64 3.08
CA MET A 1 -14.28 -3.91 4.28
C MET A 1 -14.74 -2.58 4.86
N GLU A 2 -16.03 -2.40 5.12
CA GLU A 2 -16.56 -1.23 5.85
C GLU A 2 -16.39 -1.42 7.35
N ILE A 3 -15.90 -0.40 8.05
CA ILE A 3 -15.54 -0.46 9.47
C ILE A 3 -16.63 0.23 10.30
N GLN A 4 -17.40 -0.57 11.03
CA GLN A 4 -18.42 -0.07 11.95
C GLN A 4 -17.83 0.40 13.30
N SER A 5 -16.73 -0.22 13.74
CA SER A 5 -15.99 0.17 14.93
C SER A 5 -14.50 -0.08 14.76
N ILE A 6 -13.68 0.87 15.21
CA ILE A 6 -12.23 0.79 15.04
C ILE A 6 -11.65 -0.13 16.11
N ASN A 7 -11.20 -1.32 15.69
CA ASN A 7 -10.43 -2.24 16.52
C ASN A 7 -9.11 -2.56 15.81
N ILE A 8 -8.04 -1.86 16.19
CA ILE A 8 -6.74 -1.95 15.50
C ILE A 8 -6.22 -3.38 15.45
N LYS A 9 -6.35 -4.17 16.53
CA LYS A 9 -5.89 -5.57 16.56
C LYS A 9 -6.63 -6.45 15.56
N LYS A 10 -7.96 -6.28 15.45
CA LYS A 10 -8.76 -7.00 14.44
C LYS A 10 -8.38 -6.58 13.02
N LEU A 11 -8.16 -5.29 12.79
CA LEU A 11 -7.73 -4.77 11.49
C LEU A 11 -6.34 -5.28 11.11
N ALA A 12 -5.41 -5.31 12.08
CA ALA A 12 -4.06 -5.83 11.89
C ALA A 12 -4.09 -7.32 11.55
N LYS A 13 -4.84 -8.14 12.29
CA LYS A 13 -5.00 -9.57 12.01
C LYS A 13 -5.52 -9.80 10.58
N TYR A 14 -6.59 -9.13 10.19
CA TYR A 14 -7.14 -9.22 8.84
C TYR A 14 -6.12 -8.78 7.78
N SER A 15 -5.40 -7.69 8.04
CA SER A 15 -4.36 -7.18 7.14
C SER A 15 -3.20 -8.17 6.99
N VAL A 16 -2.82 -8.86 8.06
CA VAL A 16 -1.79 -9.92 8.01
C VAL A 16 -2.23 -11.05 7.08
N GLU A 17 -3.45 -11.58 7.27
CA GLU A 17 -4.00 -12.69 6.50
C GLU A 17 -4.03 -12.39 4.98
N GLU A 18 -4.35 -11.15 4.61
CA GLU A 18 -4.57 -10.78 3.21
C GLU A 18 -3.34 -10.15 2.53
N VAL A 19 -2.48 -9.43 3.26
CA VAL A 19 -1.35 -8.66 2.71
C VAL A 19 -0.01 -9.38 2.87
N PHE A 20 0.22 -10.04 4.01
CA PHE A 20 1.50 -10.70 4.33
C PHE A 20 1.54 -12.13 3.77
N ARG A 21 1.06 -12.26 2.53
CA ARG A 21 0.93 -13.54 1.82
C ARG A 21 2.29 -14.13 1.46
N THR A 22 2.40 -15.44 1.54
CA THR A 22 3.55 -16.24 1.07
C THR A 22 3.27 -16.97 -0.25
N ASN A 23 2.03 -16.91 -0.71
CA ASN A 23 1.56 -17.51 -1.95
C ASN A 23 0.60 -16.55 -2.67
N THR A 24 -0.06 -17.03 -3.72
CA THR A 24 -0.96 -16.20 -4.53
C THR A 24 -2.46 -16.36 -4.23
N ASP A 25 -2.81 -17.10 -3.18
CA ASP A 25 -4.21 -17.31 -2.82
C ASP A 25 -4.83 -16.04 -2.21
N ALA A 26 -4.06 -15.36 -1.35
CA ALA A 26 -4.39 -14.07 -0.79
C ALA A 26 -4.05 -12.91 -1.75
N PRO A 27 -4.80 -11.79 -1.69
CA PRO A 27 -4.71 -10.70 -2.68
C PRO A 27 -3.43 -9.87 -2.62
N GLY A 28 -2.73 -9.83 -1.48
CA GLY A 28 -1.55 -8.98 -1.30
C GLY A 28 -1.88 -7.52 -1.02
N PHE A 29 -3.17 -7.20 -0.78
CA PHE A 29 -3.63 -5.88 -0.39
C PHE A 29 -4.94 -5.96 0.40
N VAL A 30 -5.27 -4.91 1.16
CA VAL A 30 -6.61 -4.72 1.76
C VAL A 30 -7.09 -3.30 1.59
N LEU A 31 -8.42 -3.14 1.50
CA LEU A 31 -9.12 -1.86 1.62
C LEU A 31 -9.93 -1.83 2.92
N LEU A 32 -9.65 -0.83 3.76
CA LEU A 32 -10.38 -0.52 4.98
C LEU A 32 -11.12 0.81 4.78
N ASP A 33 -12.46 0.78 4.79
CA ASP A 33 -13.29 1.98 4.65
C ASP A 33 -13.87 2.38 6.01
N PHE A 34 -13.55 3.58 6.47
CA PHE A 34 -13.93 4.11 7.78
C PHE A 34 -15.13 5.07 7.72
N GLY A 35 -15.79 5.18 6.57
CA GLY A 35 -16.95 6.06 6.40
C GLY A 35 -16.58 7.54 6.42
N LYS A 36 -17.57 8.40 6.65
CA LYS A 36 -17.44 9.87 6.53
C LYS A 36 -16.94 10.54 7.82
N SER A 37 -17.03 9.85 8.95
CA SER A 37 -16.97 10.46 10.29
C SER A 37 -15.58 10.42 10.93
N LEU A 38 -14.51 10.57 10.14
CA LEU A 38 -13.15 10.73 10.65
C LEU A 38 -12.62 12.14 10.40
N SER A 39 -11.49 12.46 11.03
CA SER A 39 -10.65 13.60 10.69
C SER A 39 -9.35 13.12 10.05
N SER A 40 -8.66 14.04 9.35
CA SER A 40 -7.32 13.76 8.80
C SER A 40 -6.33 13.28 9.88
N TYR A 41 -6.36 13.90 11.06
CA TYR A 41 -5.54 13.44 12.21
C TYR A 41 -5.91 12.00 12.60
N LYS A 42 -7.21 11.71 12.76
CA LYS A 42 -7.66 10.40 13.22
C LYS A 42 -7.33 9.29 12.21
N LEU A 43 -7.43 9.57 10.90
CA LEU A 43 -6.98 8.66 9.86
C LEU A 43 -5.50 8.30 10.04
N ARG A 44 -4.62 9.31 10.17
CA ARG A 44 -3.18 9.10 10.37
C ARG A 44 -2.86 8.36 11.67
N GLU A 45 -3.59 8.65 12.74
CA GLU A 45 -3.45 7.95 14.03
C GLU A 45 -3.79 6.45 13.90
N ILE A 46 -4.83 6.11 13.14
CA ILE A 46 -5.18 4.71 12.84
C ILE A 46 -4.05 4.05 12.03
N MET A 47 -3.51 4.74 11.02
CA MET A 47 -2.40 4.21 10.21
C MET A 47 -1.15 3.90 11.06
N VAL A 48 -0.75 4.83 11.94
CA VAL A 48 0.39 4.64 12.86
C VAL A 48 0.14 3.47 13.81
N SER A 49 -1.06 3.41 14.39
CA SER A 49 -1.45 2.33 15.31
C SER A 49 -1.48 0.97 14.60
N LEU A 50 -1.97 0.93 13.36
CA LEU A 50 -1.98 -0.27 12.53
C LEU A 50 -0.55 -0.74 12.23
N LYS A 51 0.37 0.17 11.85
CA LYS A 51 1.79 -0.16 11.64
C LYS A 51 2.43 -0.78 12.88
N LYS A 52 2.12 -0.27 14.08
CA LYS A 52 2.65 -0.79 15.35
C LYS A 52 2.21 -2.23 15.60
N GLU A 53 0.90 -2.52 15.48
CA GLU A 53 0.37 -3.89 15.63
C GLU A 53 0.90 -4.84 14.55
N LEU A 54 1.01 -4.39 13.30
CA LEU A 54 1.63 -5.17 12.22
C LEU A 54 3.11 -5.45 12.52
N SER A 55 3.84 -4.49 13.10
CA SER A 55 5.24 -4.69 13.50
C SER A 55 5.38 -5.73 14.60
N SER A 56 4.45 -5.78 15.57
CA SER A 56 4.45 -6.83 16.59
C SER A 56 4.29 -8.21 15.97
N PHE A 57 3.41 -8.35 14.97
CA PHE A 57 3.28 -9.58 14.19
C PHE A 57 4.59 -9.95 13.47
N THR A 58 5.19 -9.03 12.70
CA THR A 58 6.40 -9.37 11.93
C THR A 58 7.61 -9.69 12.80
N ILE A 59 7.70 -9.11 14.01
CA ILE A 59 8.74 -9.46 14.97
C ILE A 59 8.55 -10.90 15.43
N SER A 60 7.32 -11.27 15.77
CA SER A 60 7.00 -12.64 16.21
C SER A 60 7.21 -13.68 15.11
N GLU A 61 6.77 -13.38 13.89
CA GLU A 61 6.75 -14.35 12.78
C GLU A 61 8.10 -14.44 12.05
N TYR A 62 8.75 -13.30 11.84
CA TYR A 62 9.93 -13.20 10.97
C TYR A 62 11.20 -12.72 11.68
N ASN A 63 11.13 -12.39 12.97
CA ASN A 63 12.20 -11.69 13.69
C ASN A 63 12.63 -10.38 12.98
N LYS A 64 11.67 -9.69 12.36
CA LYS A 64 11.85 -8.44 11.63
C LYS A 64 10.87 -7.38 12.11
N LYS A 65 11.34 -6.15 12.28
CA LYS A 65 10.48 -5.01 12.62
C LYS A 65 10.04 -4.27 11.37
N LEU A 66 8.89 -3.60 11.46
CA LEU A 66 8.44 -2.65 10.47
C LEU A 66 8.96 -1.26 10.82
N SER A 67 9.69 -0.64 9.90
CA SER A 67 10.29 0.68 10.07
C SER A 67 9.94 1.60 8.92
N TYR A 68 9.73 2.87 9.21
CA TYR A 68 9.37 3.85 8.19
C TYR A 68 10.53 4.11 7.26
N HIS A 69 10.25 4.02 5.96
CA HIS A 69 11.08 4.60 4.91
C HIS A 69 10.69 6.05 4.67
N TRP A 70 9.39 6.34 4.69
CA TRP A 70 8.81 7.66 4.41
C TRP A 70 7.50 7.82 5.20
N LEU A 71 7.17 9.07 5.52
CA LEU A 71 5.88 9.51 6.05
C LEU A 71 5.55 10.88 5.46
N VAL A 72 4.60 10.96 4.51
CA VAL A 72 4.22 12.26 3.93
C VAL A 72 2.74 12.34 3.60
N ARG A 73 2.31 13.56 3.26
CA ARG A 73 0.98 13.86 2.71
C ARG A 73 1.17 14.55 1.37
N PHE A 74 0.43 14.15 0.37
CA PHE A 74 0.53 14.75 -0.96
C PHE A 74 -0.82 14.88 -1.66
N ASP A 75 -0.91 15.81 -2.60
CA ASP A 75 -2.07 15.99 -3.46
C ASP A 75 -1.89 15.17 -4.76
N GLN A 76 -2.61 14.05 -4.86
CA GLN A 76 -2.46 13.15 -6.01
C GLN A 76 -3.48 13.49 -7.10
N GLN A 77 -3.02 14.17 -8.15
CA GLN A 77 -3.82 14.42 -9.37
C GLN A 77 -3.19 13.91 -10.66
N GLU A 78 -2.11 13.14 -10.56
CA GLU A 78 -1.49 12.48 -11.70
C GLU A 78 -1.77 10.97 -11.71
N ASP A 79 -1.89 10.43 -12.93
CA ASP A 79 -1.95 8.99 -13.16
C ASP A 79 -0.59 8.37 -12.84
N THR A 80 -0.61 7.11 -12.43
CA THR A 80 0.60 6.30 -12.32
C THR A 80 0.52 5.07 -13.22
N PRO A 81 1.66 4.57 -13.73
CA PRO A 81 1.70 3.24 -14.32
C PRO A 81 1.53 2.18 -13.22
N PHE A 82 1.40 0.90 -13.60
CA PHE A 82 1.61 -0.17 -12.63
C PHE A 82 3.06 -0.15 -12.14
N HIS A 83 3.24 -0.01 -10.83
CA HIS A 83 4.56 0.12 -10.24
C HIS A 83 4.62 -0.37 -8.79
N LEU A 84 5.86 -0.51 -8.30
CA LEU A 84 6.23 -0.57 -6.90
C LEU A 84 6.84 0.77 -6.52
N ASP A 85 6.49 1.25 -5.33
CA ASP A 85 7.16 2.40 -4.74
C ASP A 85 8.59 2.03 -4.34
N ASN A 86 9.50 3.00 -4.44
CA ASN A 86 10.89 2.78 -4.09
C ASN A 86 11.04 2.53 -2.58
N ALA A 87 11.52 1.32 -2.25
CA ALA A 87 11.65 0.84 -0.88
C ALA A 87 12.68 -0.29 -0.81
N ALA A 88 12.88 -0.85 0.38
CA ALA A 88 13.63 -2.09 0.56
C ALA A 88 12.93 -3.27 -0.12
N GLU A 89 13.68 -4.37 -0.29
CA GLU A 89 13.18 -5.58 -0.96
C GLU A 89 11.92 -6.16 -0.32
N GLU A 90 11.81 -6.10 1.01
CA GLU A 90 10.58 -6.46 1.72
C GLU A 90 9.97 -5.19 2.31
N SER A 91 8.85 -4.75 1.74
CA SER A 91 8.22 -3.50 2.11
C SER A 91 6.71 -3.52 1.92
N PHE A 92 6.05 -2.57 2.57
CA PHE A 92 4.61 -2.39 2.54
C PHE A 92 4.30 -0.92 2.34
N LEU A 93 3.25 -0.65 1.57
CA LEU A 93 2.75 0.68 1.30
C LEU A 93 1.38 0.83 1.94
N MET A 94 1.23 1.84 2.81
CA MET A 94 -0.05 2.17 3.44
C MET A 94 -0.49 3.56 2.99
N LEU A 95 -1.62 3.63 2.29
CA LEU A 95 -2.20 4.85 1.73
C LEU A 95 -3.51 5.19 2.46
N GLY A 96 -3.52 6.32 3.17
CA GLY A 96 -4.68 6.89 3.82
C GLY A 96 -5.33 7.96 2.95
N TYR A 97 -6.48 7.67 2.36
CA TYR A 97 -7.24 8.60 1.54
C TYR A 97 -8.22 9.40 2.37
N GLU A 98 -8.14 10.73 2.24
CA GLU A 98 -9.17 11.64 2.75
C GLU A 98 -10.31 11.77 1.73
N PRO A 99 -11.54 12.14 2.16
CA PRO A 99 -12.62 12.45 1.24
C PRO A 99 -12.20 13.49 0.20
N SER A 100 -12.50 13.23 -1.07
CA SER A 100 -12.13 14.11 -2.18
C SER A 100 -13.11 13.96 -3.33
N GLU A 101 -13.53 15.10 -3.89
CA GLU A 101 -14.37 15.14 -5.08
C GLU A 101 -13.64 14.69 -6.36
N ILE A 102 -12.31 14.59 -6.33
CA ILE A 102 -11.51 14.09 -7.44
C ILE A 102 -11.77 12.61 -7.62
N ARG A 103 -12.48 12.28 -8.70
CA ARG A 103 -12.76 10.87 -9.05
C ARG A 103 -11.48 10.18 -9.46
N SER A 104 -11.20 9.05 -8.81
CA SER A 104 -10.01 8.25 -9.07
C SER A 104 -10.33 6.76 -8.98
N GLU A 105 -9.45 5.96 -9.54
CA GLU A 105 -9.49 4.51 -9.56
C GLU A 105 -8.13 3.99 -9.08
N LEU A 106 -8.15 2.89 -8.33
CA LEU A 106 -6.96 2.21 -7.86
C LEU A 106 -7.00 0.75 -8.34
N TYR A 107 -5.90 0.33 -8.95
CA TYR A 107 -5.72 -0.99 -9.51
C TYR A 107 -4.54 -1.67 -8.83
N ILE A 108 -4.67 -2.95 -8.54
CA ILE A 108 -3.62 -3.81 -7.99
C ILE A 108 -3.40 -4.97 -8.95
N ALA A 109 -2.17 -5.27 -9.33
CA ALA A 109 -1.85 -6.39 -10.22
C ALA A 109 -0.87 -7.38 -9.57
N ASP A 110 -1.21 -8.66 -9.58
CA ASP A 110 -0.36 -9.72 -9.03
C ASP A 110 0.67 -10.16 -10.06
N TYR A 111 1.87 -9.59 -9.98
CA TYR A 111 2.96 -9.90 -10.90
C TYR A 111 3.57 -11.29 -10.66
N HIS A 112 3.32 -11.92 -9.51
CA HIS A 112 3.71 -13.31 -9.27
C HIS A 112 2.77 -14.25 -10.03
N LYS A 113 1.45 -14.05 -9.94
CA LYS A 113 0.48 -14.81 -10.76
C LYS A 113 0.73 -14.63 -12.25
N PHE A 114 1.00 -13.39 -12.68
CA PHE A 114 1.36 -13.11 -14.05
C PHE A 114 2.57 -13.93 -14.49
N ALA A 115 3.66 -13.90 -13.71
CA ALA A 115 4.89 -14.61 -14.02
C ALA A 115 4.73 -16.15 -14.07
N THR A 116 3.83 -16.73 -13.26
CA THR A 116 3.66 -18.19 -13.21
C THR A 116 2.61 -18.73 -14.17
N ASN A 117 1.59 -17.94 -14.51
CA ASN A 117 0.38 -18.44 -15.19
C ASN A 117 0.15 -17.84 -16.58
N ASN A 118 1.04 -16.99 -17.08
CA ASN A 118 0.90 -16.35 -18.39
C ASN A 118 2.01 -16.80 -19.34
N GLU A 119 1.63 -17.32 -20.52
CA GLU A 119 2.58 -17.80 -21.54
C GLU A 119 3.43 -16.67 -22.16
N PHE A 120 2.98 -15.42 -22.07
CA PHE A 120 3.70 -14.24 -22.54
C PHE A 120 4.63 -13.65 -21.49
N ALA A 121 4.54 -14.08 -20.22
CA ALA A 121 5.49 -13.64 -19.22
C ALA A 121 6.89 -14.21 -19.53
N PRO A 122 7.95 -13.39 -19.55
CA PRO A 122 9.31 -13.89 -19.70
C PRO A 122 9.61 -14.95 -18.63
N THR A 123 10.26 -16.05 -19.01
CA THR A 123 10.60 -17.15 -18.08
C THR A 123 11.48 -16.69 -16.90
N ASP A 124 12.16 -15.56 -17.06
CA ASP A 124 13.03 -14.93 -16.08
C ASP A 124 12.45 -13.63 -15.50
N TYR A 125 11.15 -13.36 -15.66
CA TYR A 125 10.50 -12.11 -15.28
C TYR A 125 10.80 -11.69 -13.83
N LEU A 126 10.72 -12.63 -12.88
CA LEU A 126 11.01 -12.33 -11.47
C LEU A 126 12.51 -12.09 -11.21
N ARG A 127 13.41 -12.60 -12.06
CA ARG A 127 14.86 -12.38 -11.96
C ARG A 127 15.25 -11.03 -12.55
N ASN A 128 14.61 -10.63 -13.66
CA ASN A 128 14.84 -9.37 -14.36
C ASN A 128 13.71 -8.36 -14.08
N PHE A 129 13.19 -8.38 -12.85
CA PHE A 129 12.03 -7.61 -12.47
C PHE A 129 12.28 -6.10 -12.55
N THR A 130 11.35 -5.37 -13.16
CA THR A 130 11.36 -3.92 -13.21
C THR A 130 10.27 -3.34 -12.30
N PRO A 131 10.61 -2.39 -11.39
CA PRO A 131 9.62 -1.78 -10.49
C PRO A 131 8.51 -0.99 -11.17
N VAL A 132 8.61 -0.73 -12.48
CA VAL A 132 7.56 -0.10 -13.28
C VAL A 132 7.25 -1.04 -14.45
N TYR A 133 5.99 -1.40 -14.62
CA TYR A 133 5.55 -2.18 -15.76
C TYR A 133 5.48 -1.29 -17.01
N LYS A 134 6.23 -1.67 -18.05
CA LYS A 134 6.38 -0.87 -19.29
C LYS A 134 5.84 -1.57 -20.53
N GLU A 135 5.36 -2.81 -20.39
CA GLU A 135 4.81 -3.59 -21.49
C GLU A 135 3.30 -3.29 -21.67
N ASP A 136 2.64 -4.05 -22.54
CA ASP A 136 1.21 -3.91 -22.76
C ASP A 136 0.41 -4.28 -21.49
N GLU A 137 -0.22 -3.28 -20.87
CA GLU A 137 -1.06 -3.46 -19.68
C GLU A 137 -2.21 -4.47 -19.89
N SER A 138 -2.60 -4.76 -21.14
CA SER A 138 -3.61 -5.79 -21.44
C SER A 138 -3.20 -7.17 -20.92
N LEU A 139 -1.89 -7.46 -20.84
CA LEU A 139 -1.33 -8.71 -20.32
C LEU A 139 -1.49 -8.85 -18.80
N LEU A 140 -1.49 -7.73 -18.06
CA LEU A 140 -1.73 -7.72 -16.61
C LEU A 140 -3.20 -7.77 -16.26
N ARG A 141 -4.11 -7.41 -17.18
CA ARG A 141 -5.55 -7.30 -16.91
C ARG A 141 -6.17 -8.55 -16.25
N PRO A 142 -5.85 -9.80 -16.66
CA PRO A 142 -6.39 -11.00 -16.01
C PRO A 142 -5.92 -11.20 -14.56
N PHE A 143 -4.81 -10.56 -14.18
CA PHE A 143 -4.19 -10.63 -12.86
C PHE A 143 -4.40 -9.34 -12.06
N SER A 144 -5.23 -8.42 -12.57
CA SER A 144 -5.47 -7.11 -12.00
C SER A 144 -6.84 -7.03 -11.35
N THR A 145 -6.88 -6.47 -10.14
CA THR A 145 -8.10 -6.12 -9.42
C THR A 145 -8.27 -4.61 -9.40
N LYS A 146 -9.41 -4.13 -9.91
CA LYS A 146 -9.87 -2.76 -9.64
C LYS A 146 -10.48 -2.73 -8.25
N ILE A 147 -9.97 -1.89 -7.36
CA ILE A 147 -10.52 -1.76 -6.01
C ILE A 147 -11.93 -1.15 -6.10
N ALA A 148 -12.93 -1.97 -5.76
CA ALA A 148 -14.32 -1.55 -5.69
C ALA A 148 -14.54 -0.57 -4.53
N SER A 149 -15.61 0.22 -4.59
CA SER A 149 -16.05 1.08 -3.47
C SER A 149 -15.06 2.19 -3.07
N PHE A 150 -14.36 2.78 -4.04
CA PHE A 150 -13.56 3.99 -3.81
C PHE A 150 -14.46 5.24 -3.78
N TYR A 151 -15.43 5.27 -2.87
CA TYR A 151 -16.38 6.38 -2.75
C TYR A 151 -15.66 7.69 -2.42
N LYS A 152 -16.06 8.77 -3.08
CA LYS A 152 -15.40 10.07 -2.88
C LYS A 152 -15.51 10.64 -1.46
N ASP A 153 -16.52 10.24 -0.69
CA ASP A 153 -16.87 10.91 0.57
C ASP A 153 -16.37 10.20 1.84
N THR A 154 -15.62 9.10 1.74
CA THR A 154 -15.22 8.30 2.91
C THR A 154 -13.71 8.19 3.07
N TYR A 155 -13.26 8.20 4.33
CA TYR A 155 -11.88 7.99 4.71
C TYR A 155 -11.51 6.52 4.52
N LYS A 156 -10.39 6.25 3.86
CA LYS A 156 -9.96 4.87 3.55
C LYS A 156 -8.50 4.67 3.87
N ILE A 157 -8.15 3.44 4.24
CA ILE A 157 -6.77 2.96 4.22
C ILE A 157 -6.68 1.83 3.22
N VAL A 158 -5.71 1.91 2.31
CA VAL A 158 -5.28 0.79 1.48
C VAL A 158 -3.91 0.37 1.96
N LEU A 159 -3.75 -0.89 2.34
CA LEU A 159 -2.45 -1.47 2.66
C LEU A 159 -2.10 -2.44 1.55
N ILE A 160 -0.88 -2.32 1.01
CA ILE A 160 -0.40 -3.03 -0.17
C ILE A 160 0.94 -3.66 0.18
N ASN A 161 1.15 -4.91 -0.23
CA ASN A 161 2.45 -5.52 -0.18
C ASN A 161 3.31 -4.95 -1.33
N ASN A 162 4.27 -4.10 -0.98
CA ASN A 162 5.15 -3.38 -1.91
C ASN A 162 6.51 -4.10 -2.08
N SER A 163 6.61 -5.34 -1.60
CA SER A 163 7.85 -6.11 -1.70
C SER A 163 8.23 -6.35 -3.15
N LYS A 164 9.54 -6.41 -3.43
CA LYS A 164 10.09 -6.82 -4.71
C LYS A 164 10.27 -8.35 -4.71
N PRO A 165 10.17 -8.99 -5.88
CA PRO A 165 10.46 -10.42 -5.96
C PRO A 165 11.93 -10.69 -5.67
N LYS A 166 12.20 -11.72 -4.87
CA LYS A 166 13.54 -12.25 -4.62
C LYS A 166 13.50 -13.77 -4.42
N PRO A 167 14.63 -14.49 -4.57
CA PRO A 167 14.64 -15.95 -4.50
C PRO A 167 14.10 -16.53 -3.19
N VAL A 168 14.35 -15.85 -2.06
CA VAL A 168 13.82 -16.23 -0.73
C VAL A 168 13.16 -15.01 -0.12
N ALA A 169 11.84 -14.91 -0.28
CA ALA A 169 11.01 -13.84 0.26
C ALA A 169 10.11 -14.34 1.38
N ASN A 170 9.97 -13.54 2.44
CA ASN A 170 8.97 -13.83 3.48
C ASN A 170 7.57 -13.54 2.99
N THR A 171 7.40 -12.59 2.06
CA THR A 171 6.09 -12.21 1.53
C THR A 171 6.16 -11.87 0.04
N LEU A 172 5.03 -11.95 -0.66
CA LEU A 172 4.91 -11.70 -2.10
C LEU A 172 4.19 -10.37 -2.39
N GLY A 173 4.87 -9.47 -3.09
CA GLY A 173 4.36 -8.14 -3.42
C GLY A 173 3.38 -8.13 -4.59
N VAL A 174 2.84 -6.95 -4.89
CA VAL A 174 1.93 -6.68 -6.02
C VAL A 174 2.21 -5.30 -6.59
N PHE A 175 1.93 -5.10 -7.88
CA PHE A 175 1.95 -3.76 -8.47
C PHE A 175 0.71 -2.98 -8.06
N HIS A 176 0.82 -1.65 -8.03
CA HIS A 176 -0.32 -0.76 -7.89
C HIS A 176 -0.31 0.36 -8.94
N LYS A 177 -1.50 0.87 -9.26
CA LYS A 177 -1.73 1.92 -10.26
C LYS A 177 -2.89 2.82 -9.85
N ALA A 178 -2.67 4.12 -9.84
CA ALA A 178 -3.70 5.13 -9.66
C ALA A 178 -4.10 5.73 -11.01
N LYS A 179 -5.39 5.93 -11.23
CA LYS A 179 -5.93 6.63 -12.40
C LYS A 179 -6.87 7.73 -11.95
N ILE A 180 -6.62 8.95 -12.37
CA ILE A 180 -7.44 10.12 -12.12
C ILE A 180 -8.42 10.26 -13.27
N VAL A 181 -9.70 10.02 -12.98
CA VAL A 181 -10.76 10.00 -14.00
C VAL A 181 -11.00 11.40 -14.56
N SER A 182 -10.93 12.41 -13.69
CA SER A 182 -11.04 13.83 -14.06
C SER A 182 -10.24 14.65 -13.07
N LYS A 183 -9.24 15.38 -13.56
CA LYS A 183 -8.45 16.33 -12.77
C LYS A 183 -9.27 17.59 -12.48
N ASP A 184 -9.03 18.20 -11.33
CA ASP A 184 -9.54 19.53 -11.00
C ASP A 184 -8.52 20.22 -10.07
N LEU A 185 -7.67 21.05 -10.67
CA LEU A 185 -6.57 21.72 -9.98
C LEU A 185 -7.04 22.78 -8.96
N LYS A 186 -8.34 23.04 -8.86
CA LYS A 186 -8.93 23.91 -7.82
C LYS A 186 -9.35 23.14 -6.57
N LYS A 187 -9.32 21.81 -6.64
CA LYS A 187 -9.65 20.91 -5.53
C LYS A 187 -8.42 20.09 -5.18
N SER A 188 -8.47 19.43 -4.03
CA SER A 188 -7.37 18.56 -3.58
C SER A 188 -7.82 17.12 -3.41
N ARG A 189 -6.89 16.21 -3.70
CA ARG A 189 -7.00 14.78 -3.41
C ARG A 189 -5.86 14.36 -2.50
N ILE A 190 -6.09 14.54 -1.21
CA ILE A 190 -5.07 14.31 -0.20
C ILE A 190 -4.90 12.82 0.07
N VAL A 191 -3.67 12.35 -0.08
CA VAL A 191 -3.23 11.01 0.27
C VAL A 191 -2.16 11.11 1.34
N ASN A 192 -2.39 10.43 2.45
CA ASN A 192 -1.41 10.21 3.51
C ASN A 192 -0.67 8.92 3.17
N SER A 193 0.66 8.90 3.14
CA SER A 193 1.42 7.74 2.68
C SER A 193 2.50 7.35 3.67
N MET A 194 2.59 6.04 3.91
CA MET A 194 3.65 5.38 4.66
C MET A 194 4.28 4.31 3.77
N ILE A 195 5.57 4.44 3.49
CA ILE A 195 6.37 3.34 2.95
C ILE A 195 7.10 2.73 4.13
N ILE A 196 6.94 1.42 4.31
CA ILE A 196 7.35 0.69 5.50
C ILE A 196 8.27 -0.46 5.06
N ASN A 197 9.51 -0.45 5.52
CA ASN A 197 10.46 -1.52 5.29
C ASN A 197 10.35 -2.59 6.38
N MET A 198 10.40 -3.86 6.00
CA MET A 198 10.54 -4.99 6.93
C MET A 198 12.02 -5.35 7.09
N LEU A 199 12.61 -4.95 8.20
CA LEU A 199 14.05 -5.02 8.44
C LEU A 199 14.37 -5.92 9.65
N PRO A 200 15.57 -6.51 9.75
CA PRO A 200 15.99 -7.24 10.95
C PRO A 200 15.71 -6.45 12.24
N ALA A 201 15.20 -7.11 13.28
CA ALA A 201 14.76 -6.43 14.50
C ALA A 201 15.87 -5.58 15.16
N ASN A 202 17.12 -6.02 15.05
CA ASN A 202 18.30 -5.34 15.58
C ASN A 202 18.85 -4.21 14.67
N LYS A 203 18.26 -3.97 13.49
CA LYS A 203 18.72 -2.92 12.59
C LYS A 203 18.42 -1.53 13.16
N ILE A 204 19.46 -0.73 13.38
CA ILE A 204 19.33 0.68 13.73
C ILE A 204 19.08 1.50 12.46
N ILE A 205 18.21 2.51 12.56
CA ILE A 205 17.83 3.40 11.46
C ILE A 205 18.04 4.82 11.95
N ASP A 206 19.10 5.46 11.46
CA ASP A 206 19.60 6.71 12.02
C ASP A 206 18.73 7.93 11.68
N ASN A 207 17.75 7.79 10.78
CA ASN A 207 16.86 8.86 10.31
C ASN A 207 15.43 8.33 10.03
N GLU A 208 14.84 7.60 10.97
CA GLU A 208 13.44 7.19 10.83
C GLU A 208 12.53 8.44 10.88
N PRO A 209 11.61 8.62 9.91
CA PRO A 209 10.67 9.75 9.92
C PRO A 209 9.90 9.89 11.24
N ASP A 210 9.64 11.14 11.65
CA ASP A 210 8.94 11.45 12.89
C ASP A 210 7.41 11.20 12.77
N GLU A 211 6.91 10.26 13.58
CA GLU A 211 5.47 9.96 13.66
C GLU A 211 4.67 11.18 14.15
N GLU A 212 5.19 11.95 15.11
CA GLU A 212 4.47 13.06 15.72
C GLU A 212 4.31 14.21 14.73
N GLU A 213 5.36 14.50 13.96
CA GLU A 213 5.29 15.42 12.83
C GLU A 213 4.25 14.95 11.80
N PHE A 214 4.31 13.68 11.38
CA PHE A 214 3.37 13.12 10.42
C PHE A 214 1.91 13.26 10.89
N LEU A 215 1.63 13.03 12.18
CA LEU A 215 0.28 13.15 12.74
C LEU A 215 -0.23 14.59 12.74
N LYS A 216 0.64 15.56 13.01
CA LYS A 216 0.23 16.96 13.26
C LYS A 216 0.39 17.87 12.05
N THR A 217 1.23 17.51 11.08
CA THR A 217 1.58 18.38 9.96
C THR A 217 0.35 18.77 9.14
N ALA A 218 0.28 20.05 8.78
CA ALA A 218 -0.67 20.58 7.80
C ALA A 218 -0.07 20.61 6.38
N LEU A 219 1.24 20.35 6.25
CA LEU A 219 1.94 20.35 4.97
C LEU A 219 1.33 19.29 4.05
N ILE A 220 1.17 19.68 2.78
CA ILE A 220 0.76 18.82 1.68
C ILE A 220 1.79 19.02 0.58
N SER A 221 2.55 17.97 0.27
CA SER A 221 3.48 17.95 -0.85
C SER A 221 2.72 18.00 -2.18
N LYS A 222 3.31 18.66 -3.17
CA LYS A 222 2.80 18.68 -4.54
C LYS A 222 3.44 17.57 -5.36
#